data_AF-A0A6A4ZEE8-F1
#
_entry.id   AF-A0A6A4ZEE8-F1
#
_cell.length_a   1.000
_cell.length_b   1.000
_cell.length_c   1.000
_cell.angle_alpha   90.00
_cell.angle_beta   90.00
_cell.angle_gamma   90.00
#
_symmetry.space_group_name_H-M   'P 1'
#
loop_
_entity.id
_entity.type
_entity.pdbx_description
1 polymer ?
#
loop_
_entity_poly.entity_id
_entity_poly.type
_entity_poly.pdbx_seq_one_letter_code
_entity_poly.pdbx_strand_id
1 'polypeptide(L)'
;MSGVQSDQARTLQSVRSRADHLRHTIQTLEQLMAWHPLTQWPEFLSKFQVVAKQLENIMGSKDDDDSLLPESLHHWVCAPRMSLPDPSHIPILLRTREDPEMEKRDEELGQADTASLLPHHRKRKADWTWDELDLQKENFNTAVEGFEDALKKSSDELLKRIKVGKFKDVV
;
A
#
# COMPACT_ATOMS: atom_id res chain seq x y z
N MET A 1 -33.20 0.30 12.18
CA MET A 1 -31.87 0.19 12.82
C MET A 1 -31.19 -1.18 12.66
N SER A 2 -31.85 -2.23 12.14
CA SER A 2 -31.26 -3.57 11.95
C SER A 2 -30.37 -3.72 10.71
N GLY A 3 -30.60 -2.94 9.65
CA GLY A 3 -29.81 -3.02 8.41
C GLY A 3 -28.34 -2.60 8.57
N VAL A 4 -28.08 -1.50 9.29
CA VAL A 4 -26.73 -0.93 9.47
C VAL A 4 -25.80 -1.88 10.24
N GLN A 5 -26.29 -2.58 11.26
CA GLN A 5 -25.50 -3.58 11.99
C GLN A 5 -25.15 -4.80 11.12
N SER A 6 -26.00 -5.14 10.14
CA SER A 6 -25.75 -6.27 9.25
C SER A 6 -24.69 -5.95 8.20
N ASP A 7 -24.63 -4.72 7.71
CA ASP A 7 -23.60 -4.27 6.77
C ASP A 7 -22.25 -4.08 7.47
N GLN A 8 -22.24 -3.54 8.69
CA GLN A 8 -21.04 -3.49 9.54
C GLN A 8 -20.42 -4.87 9.76
N ALA A 9 -21.25 -5.85 10.15
CA ALA A 9 -20.79 -7.22 10.37
C ALA A 9 -20.25 -7.88 9.09
N ARG A 10 -20.89 -7.64 7.93
CA ARG A 10 -20.44 -8.16 6.63
C ARG A 10 -19.07 -7.59 6.23
N THR A 11 -18.89 -6.28 6.39
CA THR A 11 -17.61 -5.62 6.08
C THR A 11 -16.50 -6.10 7.01
N LEU A 12 -16.75 -6.16 8.33
CA LEU A 12 -15.76 -6.71 9.28
C LEU A 12 -15.41 -8.17 8.98
N GLN A 13 -16.38 -8.99 8.57
CA GLN A 13 -16.13 -10.37 8.15
C GLN A 13 -15.27 -10.45 6.88
N SER A 14 -15.49 -9.55 5.92
CA SER A 14 -14.67 -9.43 4.71
C SER A 14 -13.22 -9.05 5.05
N VAL A 15 -13.04 -8.04 5.91
CA VAL A 15 -11.73 -7.61 6.40
C VAL A 15 -11.02 -8.77 7.13
N ARG A 16 -11.73 -9.46 8.02
CA ARG A 16 -11.20 -10.61 8.75
C ARG A 16 -10.74 -11.73 7.81
N SER A 17 -11.56 -12.11 6.83
CA SER A 17 -11.23 -13.17 5.86
C SER A 17 -9.92 -12.86 5.12
N ARG A 18 -9.71 -11.60 4.73
CA ARG A 18 -8.46 -11.18 4.07
C ARG A 18 -7.28 -11.14 5.02
N ALA A 19 -7.46 -10.66 6.25
CA ALA A 19 -6.42 -10.68 7.26
C ALA A 19 -5.96 -12.12 7.56
N ASP A 20 -6.90 -13.07 7.66
CA ASP A 20 -6.62 -14.49 7.86
C ASP A 20 -5.85 -15.08 6.66
N HIS A 21 -6.23 -14.73 5.43
CA HIS A 21 -5.51 -15.15 4.22
C HIS A 21 -4.09 -14.57 4.15
N LEU A 22 -3.92 -13.28 4.48
CA LEU A 22 -2.61 -12.62 4.55
C LEU A 22 -1.72 -13.31 5.57
N ARG A 23 -2.25 -13.57 6.77
CA ARG A 23 -1.56 -14.30 7.83
C ARG A 23 -1.09 -15.68 7.37
N HIS A 24 -1.95 -16.44 6.69
CA HIS A 24 -1.58 -17.75 6.17
C HIS A 24 -0.44 -17.69 5.14
N THR A 25 -0.50 -16.71 4.23
CA THR A 25 0.53 -16.50 3.21
C THR A 25 1.87 -16.12 3.84
N ILE A 26 1.86 -15.23 4.84
CA ILE A 26 3.06 -14.82 5.59
C ILE A 26 3.67 -16.02 6.33
N GLN A 27 2.86 -16.81 7.03
CA GLN A 27 3.36 -18.01 7.72
C GLN A 27 4.02 -19.00 6.77
N THR A 28 3.47 -19.16 5.56
CA THR A 28 4.06 -20.02 4.53
C THR A 28 5.41 -19.48 4.07
N LEU A 29 5.53 -18.16 3.88
CA LEU A 29 6.78 -17.48 3.56
C LEU A 29 7.84 -17.66 4.65
N GLU A 30 7.45 -17.45 5.92
CA GLU A 30 8.35 -17.63 7.08
C GLU A 30 8.90 -19.06 7.14
N GLN A 31 8.06 -20.06 6.90
CA GLN A 31 8.49 -21.45 6.84
C GLN A 31 9.49 -21.69 5.71
N LEU A 32 9.21 -21.21 4.49
CA LEU A 32 10.14 -21.37 3.36
C LEU A 32 11.50 -20.72 3.64
N MET A 33 11.49 -19.52 4.23
CA MET A 33 12.71 -18.80 4.60
C MET A 33 13.51 -19.51 5.70
N ALA A 34 12.84 -20.13 6.67
CA ALA A 34 13.49 -20.84 7.77
C ALA A 34 14.28 -22.07 7.29
N TRP A 35 13.81 -22.75 6.24
CA TRP A 35 14.43 -23.98 5.74
C TRP A 35 15.35 -23.75 4.53
N HIS A 36 15.05 -22.78 3.66
CA HIS A 36 15.75 -22.58 2.38
C HIS A 36 15.94 -21.10 1.98
N PRO A 37 16.66 -20.31 2.79
CA PRO A 37 16.72 -18.85 2.63
C PRO A 37 17.34 -18.35 1.31
N LEU A 38 18.16 -19.17 0.63
CA LEU A 38 18.91 -18.76 -0.57
C LEU A 38 18.57 -19.56 -1.85
N THR A 39 17.95 -20.74 -1.73
CA THR A 39 17.70 -21.64 -2.88
C THR A 39 16.30 -21.51 -3.47
N GLN A 40 15.40 -20.75 -2.85
CA GLN A 40 13.99 -20.61 -3.26
C GLN A 40 13.61 -19.18 -3.65
N TRP A 41 14.58 -18.35 -4.07
CA TRP A 41 14.33 -16.95 -4.42
C TRP A 41 13.15 -16.72 -5.39
N PRO A 42 12.96 -17.51 -6.46
CA PRO A 42 11.80 -17.34 -7.35
C PRO A 42 10.46 -17.60 -6.65
N GLU A 43 10.40 -18.61 -5.77
CA GLU A 43 9.19 -18.97 -5.02
C GLU A 43 8.89 -17.94 -3.93
N PHE A 44 9.93 -17.45 -3.25
CA PHE A 44 9.84 -16.32 -2.32
C PHE A 44 9.27 -15.09 -3.02
N LEU A 45 9.85 -14.69 -4.16
CA LEU A 45 9.41 -13.51 -4.90
C LEU A 45 7.94 -13.64 -5.33
N SER A 46 7.53 -14.81 -5.82
CA SER A 46 6.14 -15.08 -6.20
C SER A 46 5.18 -14.90 -5.01
N LYS A 47 5.49 -15.49 -3.85
CA LYS A 47 4.65 -15.35 -2.66
C LYS A 47 4.69 -13.94 -2.07
N PHE A 48 5.82 -13.25 -2.12
CA PHE A 48 5.94 -11.86 -1.71
C PHE A 48 5.09 -10.92 -2.58
N GLN A 49 5.08 -11.13 -3.91
CA GLN A 49 4.20 -10.39 -4.82
C GLN A 49 2.72 -10.59 -4.48
N VAL A 50 2.32 -11.81 -4.09
CA VAL A 50 0.96 -12.07 -3.61
C VAL A 50 0.67 -11.28 -2.34
N VAL A 51 1.56 -11.31 -1.34
CA VAL A 51 1.42 -10.51 -0.11
C VAL A 51 1.29 -9.02 -0.41
N ALA A 52 2.17 -8.47 -1.26
CA ALA A 52 2.14 -7.07 -1.66
C ALA A 52 0.80 -6.70 -2.30
N LYS A 53 0.29 -7.53 -3.23
CA LYS A 53 -1.00 -7.26 -3.87
C LYS A 53 -2.18 -7.39 -2.91
N GLN A 54 -2.13 -8.34 -1.96
CA GLN A 54 -3.17 -8.46 -0.93
C GLN A 54 -3.19 -7.24 0.00
N LEU A 55 -2.02 -6.69 0.35
CA LEU A 55 -1.92 -5.45 1.11
C LEU A 55 -2.50 -4.28 0.33
N GLU A 56 -2.14 -4.12 -0.94
CA GLU A 56 -2.70 -3.09 -1.82
C GLU A 56 -4.23 -3.19 -1.91
N ASN A 57 -4.78 -4.40 -2.07
CA ASN A 57 -6.23 -4.61 -2.10
C ASN A 57 -6.92 -4.26 -0.78
N ILE A 58 -6.27 -4.48 0.37
CA ILE A 58 -6.82 -4.11 1.69
C ILE A 58 -6.73 -2.60 1.91
N MET A 59 -5.64 -1.98 1.46
CA MET A 59 -5.33 -0.55 1.58
C MET A 59 -5.87 0.29 0.42
N GLY A 60 -6.71 -0.27 -0.45
CA GLY A 60 -7.26 0.40 -1.63
C GLY A 60 -7.64 1.84 -1.31
N SER A 61 -7.18 2.76 -2.16
CA SER A 61 -7.06 4.17 -1.83
C SER A 61 -8.41 4.80 -1.48
N LYS A 62 -8.38 5.89 -0.71
CA LYS A 62 -9.55 6.71 -0.33
C LYS A 62 -10.40 7.15 -1.54
N ASP A 63 -9.83 7.13 -2.74
CA ASP A 63 -10.43 7.63 -3.99
C ASP A 63 -10.84 6.50 -4.96
N ASP A 64 -10.56 5.23 -4.64
CA ASP A 64 -11.06 4.10 -5.40
C ASP A 64 -12.46 3.72 -4.88
N ASP A 65 -13.48 3.80 -5.73
CA ASP A 65 -14.84 3.26 -5.48
C ASP A 65 -14.82 1.75 -5.11
N ASP A 66 -13.68 1.08 -5.32
CA ASP A 66 -13.37 -0.31 -4.97
C ASP A 66 -12.61 -0.48 -3.64
N SER A 67 -12.35 0.59 -2.88
CA SER A 67 -11.75 0.46 -1.55
C SER A 67 -12.65 -0.36 -0.63
N LEU A 68 -12.06 -1.42 -0.09
CA LEU A 68 -12.78 -2.38 0.74
C LEU A 68 -13.02 -1.89 2.16
N LEU A 69 -12.38 -0.79 2.53
CA LEU A 69 -12.60 -0.10 3.78
C LEU A 69 -13.53 1.09 3.50
N PRO A 70 -14.86 0.93 3.60
CA PRO A 70 -15.76 2.07 3.43
C PRO A 70 -15.40 3.17 4.43
N GLU A 71 -15.45 4.43 4.01
CA GLU A 71 -15.13 5.61 4.85
C GLU A 71 -15.91 5.63 6.19
N SER A 72 -17.06 4.96 6.21
CA SER A 72 -17.84 4.67 7.43
C SER A 72 -17.07 3.94 8.54
N LEU A 73 -16.01 3.17 8.24
CA LEU A 73 -15.16 2.46 9.21
C LEU A 73 -14.45 3.42 10.16
N HIS A 74 -14.09 4.63 9.71
CA HIS A 74 -13.47 5.65 10.56
C HIS A 74 -14.39 6.10 11.71
N HIS A 75 -15.69 5.82 11.60
CA HIS A 75 -16.70 6.15 12.60
C HIS A 75 -17.03 4.97 13.53
N TRP A 76 -16.43 3.78 13.31
CA TRP A 76 -16.69 2.60 14.13
C TRP A 76 -15.75 2.58 15.33
N VAL A 77 -16.32 2.42 16.53
CA VAL A 77 -15.55 2.36 17.77
C VAL A 77 -15.49 0.92 18.27
N CYS A 78 -14.27 0.40 18.41
CA CYS A 78 -14.02 -0.90 19.02
C CYS A 78 -13.92 -0.76 20.54
N ALA A 79 -14.95 -1.20 21.27
CA ALA A 79 -14.95 -1.27 22.73
C ALA A 79 -14.95 -2.73 23.20
N PRO A 80 -14.17 -3.07 24.24
CA PRO A 80 -14.14 -4.43 24.78
C PRO A 80 -15.52 -4.80 25.36
N ARG A 81 -16.00 -6.01 25.05
CA ARG A 81 -17.21 -6.56 25.68
C ARG A 81 -16.83 -7.28 26.97
N MET A 82 -17.74 -7.29 27.94
CA MET A 82 -17.58 -7.93 29.26
C MET A 82 -17.27 -9.44 29.21
N SER A 83 -17.36 -10.08 28.03
CA SER A 83 -17.15 -11.52 27.81
C SER A 83 -15.78 -11.87 27.22
N LEU A 84 -14.83 -10.93 27.15
CA LEU A 84 -13.51 -11.18 26.58
C LEU A 84 -12.63 -12.01 27.54
N PRO A 85 -11.82 -12.96 27.02
CA PRO A 85 -10.85 -13.67 27.84
C PRO A 85 -9.69 -12.72 28.23
N ASP A 86 -9.32 -12.77 29.50
CA ASP A 86 -8.25 -12.04 30.19
C ASP A 86 -8.13 -10.52 29.89
N PRO A 87 -8.52 -9.63 30.83
CA PRO A 87 -8.39 -8.18 30.68
C PRO A 87 -6.97 -7.68 30.35
N SER A 88 -5.94 -8.48 30.65
CA SER A 88 -4.53 -8.14 30.41
C SER A 88 -4.18 -7.94 28.92
N HIS A 89 -4.88 -8.61 28.00
CA HIS A 89 -4.57 -8.55 26.57
C HIS A 89 -5.28 -7.41 25.83
N ILE A 90 -6.32 -6.81 26.42
CA ILE A 90 -7.15 -5.78 25.80
C ILE A 90 -6.31 -4.58 25.30
N PRO A 91 -5.36 -4.02 26.08
CA PRO A 91 -4.56 -2.88 25.64
C PRO A 91 -3.73 -3.16 24.39
N ILE A 92 -3.24 -4.40 24.23
CA ILE A 92 -2.43 -4.80 23.07
C ILE A 92 -3.31 -5.00 21.85
N LEU A 93 -4.47 -5.65 22.01
CA LEU A 93 -5.41 -5.92 20.90
C LEU A 93 -6.05 -4.66 20.34
N LEU A 94 -6.25 -3.63 21.17
CA LEU A 94 -6.81 -2.33 20.78
C LEU A 94 -5.73 -1.25 20.58
N ARG A 95 -4.45 -1.63 20.54
CA ARG A 95 -3.36 -0.68 20.33
C ARG A 95 -3.47 -0.08 18.93
N THR A 96 -3.52 1.24 18.87
CA THR A 96 -3.44 2.03 17.62
C THR A 96 -2.10 2.73 17.45
N ARG A 97 -1.27 2.77 18.50
CA ARG A 97 0.08 3.33 18.42
C ARG A 97 0.92 2.48 17.47
N GLU A 98 1.52 3.15 16.49
CA GLU A 98 2.43 2.55 15.52
C GLU A 98 3.65 1.88 16.17
N ASP A 99 4.36 1.09 15.36
CA ASP A 99 5.57 0.41 15.80
C ASP A 99 6.74 1.40 15.91
N PRO A 100 7.61 1.28 16.92
CA PRO A 100 8.69 2.24 17.16
C PRO A 100 9.65 2.39 15.97
N GLU A 101 9.85 1.34 15.18
CA GLU A 101 10.70 1.39 13.98
C GLU A 101 10.07 2.21 12.85
N MET A 102 8.73 2.22 12.74
CA MET A 102 8.02 3.06 11.78
C MET A 102 8.00 4.52 12.25
N GLU A 103 7.68 4.76 13.52
CA GLU A 103 7.72 6.10 14.15
C GLU A 103 9.10 6.75 13.92
N LYS A 104 10.17 5.99 14.14
CA LYS A 104 11.55 6.45 13.88
C LYS A 104 11.82 6.74 12.40
N ARG A 105 11.32 5.91 11.48
CA ARG A 105 11.51 6.13 10.03
C ARG A 105 10.81 7.41 9.59
N ASP A 106 9.63 7.68 10.13
CA ASP A 106 8.87 8.89 9.81
C ASP A 106 9.54 10.14 10.38
N GLU A 107 10.10 10.06 11.58
CA GLU A 107 10.96 11.11 12.14
C GLU A 107 12.20 11.37 11.27
N GLU A 108 12.87 10.32 10.79
CA GLU A 108 14.02 10.41 9.89
C GLU A 108 13.66 11.04 8.54
N LEU A 109 12.51 10.68 7.95
CA LEU A 109 11.99 11.27 6.71
C LEU A 109 11.68 12.76 6.88
N GLY A 110 10.99 13.12 7.97
CA GLY A 110 10.73 14.52 8.30
C GLY A 110 12.01 15.33 8.48
N GLN A 111 13.04 14.74 9.08
CA GLN A 111 14.36 15.37 9.22
C GLN A 111 15.11 15.47 7.88
N ALA A 112 15.04 14.46 7.02
CA ALA A 112 15.68 14.46 5.70
C ALA A 112 15.12 15.56 4.79
N ASP A 113 13.82 15.83 4.83
CA ASP A 113 13.19 16.94 4.11
C ASP A 113 13.69 18.31 4.61
N THR A 114 14.04 18.42 5.90
CA THR A 114 14.70 19.61 6.46
C THR A 114 16.21 19.67 6.19
N ALA A 115 16.85 18.51 5.95
CA ALA A 115 18.30 18.33 5.83
C ALA A 115 18.80 18.20 4.38
N SER A 116 17.94 18.35 3.36
CA SER A 116 18.33 18.37 1.95
C SER A 116 19.22 19.58 1.61
N LEU A 117 20.50 19.45 1.99
CA LEU A 117 21.63 20.33 1.73
C LEU A 117 22.15 20.08 0.31
N LEU A 118 21.55 20.73 -0.70
CA LEU A 118 22.15 20.90 -2.02
C LEU A 118 22.10 22.38 -2.46
N PRO A 119 23.00 22.83 -3.35
CA PRO A 119 23.54 24.19 -3.33
C PRO A 119 22.58 25.27 -3.88
N HIS A 120 22.32 26.26 -3.03
CA HIS A 120 22.20 27.71 -3.28
C HIS A 120 21.33 28.34 -4.38
N HIS A 121 20.61 27.62 -5.25
CA HIS A 121 19.81 28.30 -6.30
C HIS A 121 18.34 27.87 -6.46
N ARG A 122 17.81 27.02 -5.58
CA ARG A 122 16.36 26.77 -5.50
C ARG A 122 15.91 27.03 -4.06
N LYS A 123 14.81 27.75 -3.86
CA LYS A 123 14.18 27.93 -2.53
C LYS A 123 14.14 26.56 -1.85
N ARG A 124 14.52 26.47 -0.56
CA ARG A 124 14.40 25.19 0.17
C ARG A 124 12.93 24.78 0.10
N LYS A 125 12.65 23.48 -0.04
CA LYS A 125 11.26 22.98 -0.03
C LYS A 125 10.50 23.42 1.24
N ALA A 126 11.23 23.62 2.34
CA ALA A 126 10.74 24.18 3.59
C ALA A 126 10.24 25.64 3.50
N ASP A 127 10.64 26.39 2.46
CA ASP A 127 10.25 27.79 2.23
C ASP A 127 9.09 27.93 1.23
N TRP A 128 8.53 26.82 0.75
CA TRP A 128 7.41 26.84 -0.19
C TRP A 128 6.09 27.10 0.54
N THR A 129 5.20 27.88 -0.06
CA THR A 129 3.82 27.96 0.43
C THR A 129 3.09 26.66 0.12
N TRP A 130 1.99 26.40 0.85
CA TRP A 130 1.11 25.25 0.57
C TRP A 130 0.68 25.22 -0.91
N ASP A 131 0.32 26.39 -1.46
CA ASP A 131 -0.04 26.52 -2.88
C ASP A 131 1.11 26.18 -3.84
N GLU A 132 2.36 26.57 -3.52
CA GLU A 132 3.55 26.23 -4.32
C GLU A 132 3.84 24.71 -4.27
N LEU A 133 3.63 24.07 -3.11
CA LEU A 133 3.76 22.63 -2.92
C LEU A 133 2.69 21.86 -3.69
N ASP A 134 1.42 22.29 -3.61
CA ASP A 134 0.31 21.67 -4.32
C ASP A 134 0.50 21.77 -5.84
N LEU A 135 0.90 22.94 -6.35
CA LEU A 135 1.22 23.10 -7.76
C LEU A 135 2.37 22.20 -8.22
N GLN A 136 3.40 22.02 -7.39
CA GLN A 136 4.51 21.11 -7.72
C GLN A 136 4.09 19.63 -7.69
N LYS A 137 3.24 19.25 -6.73
CA LYS A 137 2.64 17.92 -6.69
C LYS A 137 1.82 17.65 -7.95
N GLU A 138 0.97 18.59 -8.37
CA GLU A 138 0.16 18.47 -9.58
C GLU A 138 1.02 18.36 -10.84
N ASN A 139 2.06 19.20 -10.96
CA ASN A 139 2.98 19.15 -12.09
C ASN A 139 3.73 17.80 -12.16
N PHE A 140 4.17 17.29 -11.00
CA PHE A 140 4.82 15.99 -10.93
C PHE A 140 3.87 14.86 -11.33
N ASN A 141 2.65 14.85 -10.80
CA ASN A 141 1.64 13.85 -11.14
C ASN A 141 1.32 13.88 -12.64
N THR A 142 1.12 15.07 -13.22
CA THR A 142 0.88 15.24 -14.66
C THR A 142 2.03 14.68 -15.50
N ALA A 143 3.28 14.89 -15.08
CA ALA A 143 4.44 14.37 -15.78
C ALA A 143 4.50 12.83 -15.70
N VAL A 144 4.25 12.25 -14.53
CA VAL A 144 4.22 10.79 -14.33
C VAL A 144 3.11 10.15 -15.16
N GLU A 145 1.88 10.68 -15.10
CA GLU A 145 0.75 10.22 -15.92
C GLU A 145 1.07 10.30 -17.41
N GLY A 146 1.72 11.39 -17.86
CA GLY A 146 2.18 11.53 -19.23
C GLY A 146 3.20 10.46 -19.64
N PHE A 147 4.11 10.09 -18.75
CA PHE A 147 5.06 8.99 -18.99
C PHE A 147 4.38 7.63 -19.04
N GLU A 148 3.44 7.36 -18.12
CA GLU A 148 2.66 6.13 -18.10
C GLU A 148 1.85 5.97 -19.38
N ASP A 149 1.20 7.03 -19.84
CA ASP A 149 0.45 7.05 -21.10
C ASP A 149 1.35 6.83 -22.32
N ALA A 150 2.52 7.47 -22.35
CA ALA A 150 3.49 7.29 -23.43
C ALA A 150 4.02 5.84 -23.46
N LEU A 151 4.32 5.27 -22.29
CA LEU A 151 4.79 3.90 -22.14
C LEU A 151 3.70 2.90 -22.54
N LYS A 152 2.45 3.14 -22.15
CA LYS A 152 1.29 2.32 -22.52
C LYS A 152 1.06 2.34 -24.03
N LYS A 153 1.10 3.52 -24.67
CA LYS A 153 0.99 3.66 -26.13
C LYS A 153 2.12 2.91 -26.86
N SER A 154 3.35 3.05 -26.39
CA SER A 154 4.52 2.34 -26.93
C SER A 154 4.39 0.82 -26.78
N SER A 155 3.97 0.36 -25.60
CA SER A 155 3.72 -1.05 -25.30
C SER A 155 2.61 -1.63 -26.19
N ASP A 156 1.49 -0.93 -26.36
CA ASP A 156 0.39 -1.34 -27.22
C ASP A 156 0.81 -1.40 -28.69
N GLU A 157 1.63 -0.46 -29.16
CA GLU A 157 2.17 -0.46 -30.50
C GLU A 157 3.15 -1.64 -30.72
N LEU A 158 4.02 -1.89 -29.75
CA LEU A 158 4.93 -3.04 -29.76
C LEU A 158 4.14 -4.36 -29.79
N LEU A 159 3.12 -4.50 -28.94
CA LEU A 159 2.23 -5.67 -28.93
C LEU A 159 1.48 -5.84 -30.25
N LYS A 160 1.05 -4.75 -30.89
CA LYS A 160 0.47 -4.80 -32.25
C LYS A 160 1.49 -5.30 -33.27
N ARG A 161 2.74 -4.81 -33.24
CA ARG A 161 3.81 -5.28 -34.14
C ARG A 161 4.15 -6.77 -33.92
N ILE A 162 4.17 -7.21 -32.67
CA ILE A 162 4.37 -8.62 -32.28
C ILE A 162 3.22 -9.49 -32.80
N LYS A 163 1.97 -9.10 -32.57
CA LYS A 163 0.77 -9.85 -32.99
C LYS A 163 0.65 -9.97 -34.52
N VAL A 164 1.12 -8.97 -35.26
CA VAL A 164 1.09 -8.98 -36.74
C VAL A 164 2.30 -9.71 -37.34
N GLY A 165 3.22 -10.25 -36.52
CA GLY A 165 4.36 -11.04 -36.97
C GLY A 165 5.37 -10.27 -37.83
N LYS A 166 5.38 -8.94 -37.77
CA LYS A 166 6.28 -8.08 -38.55
C LYS A 166 7.66 -7.91 -37.88
N PHE A 167 8.32 -9.03 -37.57
CA PHE A 167 9.75 -9.03 -37.19
C PHE A 167 10.66 -9.53 -38.31
N LYS A 168 10.16 -9.58 -39.55
CA LYS A 168 11.02 -9.85 -40.69
C LYS A 168 11.54 -8.55 -41.30
N ASP A 169 12.87 -8.46 -41.23
CA ASP A 169 13.80 -7.78 -42.11
C ASP A 169 14.01 -6.28 -41.90
N VAL A 170 14.93 -5.98 -40.98
CA VAL A 170 15.94 -4.95 -41.22
C VAL A 170 17.31 -5.65 -41.09
N VAL A 171 17.81 -6.16 -42.21
CA VAL A 171 19.23 -6.45 -42.46
C VAL A 171 19.70 -5.47 -43.53
#